data_AF-A0A6L9PXV3-F1
#
_entry.id   AF-A0A6L9PXV3-F1
#
_cell.length_a   1.000
_cell.length_b   1.000
_cell.length_c   1.000
_cell.angle_alpha   90.00
_cell.angle_beta   90.00
_cell.angle_gamma   90.00
#
_symmetry.space_group_name_H-M   'P 1'
#
loop_
_entity.id
_entity.type
_entity.pdbx_description
1 polymer ?
#
loop_
_entity_poly.entity_id
_entity_poly.type
_entity_poly.pdbx_seq_one_letter_code
_entity_poly.pdbx_strand_id
1 'polypeptide(L)'
;MQNGRSDESNPADQYVRDTLATSPPLFAAILGVSLIDGDGGKSARKGPTPGQRMGDSINAYYVSRTDQAALAQIDIEHIAQGHINRAGKAVGFHHEPSAEGAARVSSHTKPPDADGVYEGTVQVQNAAGQWVDKSKPSTFFPQSWSEARLNYELTVAFNNKSLAPNGQWIGRTDSGIKVQFVPPTTSAPQWRGWPLR
;
A
#
# COMPACT_ATOMS: atom_id res chain seq x y z
N MET A 1 -18.91 14.46 -14.62
CA MET A 1 -19.26 13.13 -14.08
C MET A 1 -18.98 12.13 -15.18
N GLN A 2 -17.83 11.44 -15.12
CA GLN A 2 -17.53 10.34 -16.03
C GLN A 2 -17.71 9.03 -15.27
N ASN A 3 -18.55 8.17 -15.83
CA ASN A 3 -18.90 6.86 -15.30
C ASN A 3 -17.65 5.98 -15.22
N GLY A 4 -17.44 5.32 -14.08
CA GLY A 4 -16.35 4.38 -13.83
C GLY A 4 -16.42 3.12 -14.70
N ARG A 5 -16.16 3.27 -15.99
CA ARG A 5 -15.82 2.14 -16.87
C ARG A 5 -14.35 1.82 -16.67
N SER A 6 -14.06 0.59 -16.26
CA SER A 6 -12.73 -0.01 -16.37
C SER A 6 -12.22 0.18 -17.80
N ASP A 7 -11.04 0.77 -17.94
CA ASP A 7 -10.36 0.94 -19.23
C ASP A 7 -9.75 -0.41 -19.63
N GLU A 8 -10.31 -1.04 -20.67
CA GLU A 8 -9.87 -2.37 -21.14
C GLU A 8 -8.45 -2.37 -21.72
N SER A 9 -7.86 -1.20 -21.92
CA SER A 9 -6.46 -1.03 -22.31
C SER A 9 -5.49 -0.89 -21.12
N ASN A 10 -6.01 -0.91 -19.88
CA ASN A 10 -5.21 -0.86 -18.67
C ASN A 10 -4.60 -2.24 -18.35
N PRO A 11 -3.27 -2.42 -18.44
CA PRO A 11 -2.62 -3.71 -18.17
C PRO A 11 -2.83 -4.20 -16.72
N ALA A 12 -3.12 -3.31 -15.78
CA ALA A 12 -3.45 -3.68 -14.40
C ALA A 12 -4.86 -4.32 -14.27
N ASP A 13 -5.83 -3.87 -15.06
CA ASP A 13 -7.19 -4.43 -15.04
C ASP A 13 -7.25 -5.80 -15.73
N GLN A 14 -6.40 -6.04 -16.74
CA GLN A 14 -6.24 -7.37 -17.34
C GLN A 14 -5.68 -8.38 -16.34
N TYR A 15 -4.66 -8.00 -15.56
CA TYR A 15 -4.09 -8.87 -14.52
C TYR A 15 -5.10 -9.19 -13.41
N VAL A 16 -5.86 -8.21 -12.92
CA VAL A 16 -6.89 -8.46 -11.90
C VAL A 16 -8.00 -9.39 -12.42
N ARG A 17 -8.44 -9.22 -13.69
CA ARG A 17 -9.42 -10.11 -14.34
C ARG A 17 -8.90 -11.54 -14.47
N ASP A 18 -7.67 -11.73 -14.95
CA ASP A 18 -7.12 -13.06 -15.23
C ASP A 18 -6.75 -13.84 -13.96
N THR A 19 -6.32 -13.12 -12.91
CA THR A 19 -5.90 -13.73 -11.63
C THR A 19 -7.08 -14.05 -10.72
N LEU A 20 -8.15 -13.23 -10.71
CA LEU A 20 -9.36 -13.50 -9.91
C LEU A 20 -10.24 -14.61 -10.49
N ALA A 21 -10.16 -14.86 -11.80
CA ALA A 21 -10.99 -15.87 -12.46
C ALA A 21 -10.50 -17.32 -12.24
N THR A 22 -9.25 -17.53 -11.81
CA THR A 22 -8.62 -18.87 -11.87
C THR A 22 -8.08 -19.44 -10.56
N SER A 23 -7.82 -18.65 -9.50
CA SER A 23 -7.45 -19.18 -8.16
C SER A 23 -7.35 -18.07 -7.09
N PRO A 24 -8.07 -18.14 -5.94
CA PRO A 24 -7.80 -17.27 -4.79
C PRO A 24 -6.93 -18.05 -3.78
N PRO A 25 -5.60 -17.89 -3.75
CA PRO A 25 -4.96 -17.19 -2.60
C PRO A 25 -3.51 -16.64 -2.82
N LEU A 26 -3.09 -15.74 -1.90
CA LEU A 26 -1.72 -15.43 -1.45
C LEU A 26 -0.66 -14.97 -2.48
N PHE A 27 -0.43 -13.65 -2.57
CA PHE A 27 0.89 -13.14 -2.96
C PHE A 27 1.72 -12.86 -1.70
N ALA A 28 2.42 -13.90 -1.26
CA ALA A 28 3.68 -13.74 -0.57
C ALA A 28 4.81 -13.91 -1.61
N ALA A 29 5.83 -13.07 -1.49
CA ALA A 29 7.13 -13.14 -2.18
C ALA A 29 7.19 -12.76 -3.67
N ILE A 30 7.61 -11.52 -3.92
CA ILE A 30 8.80 -11.27 -4.75
C ILE A 30 9.78 -10.39 -3.95
N LEU A 31 10.19 -10.88 -2.79
CA LEU A 31 11.51 -10.56 -2.24
C LEU A 31 12.31 -11.87 -2.34
N GLY A 32 13.26 -11.89 -3.26
CA GLY A 32 14.17 -13.01 -3.43
C GLY A 32 15.10 -13.14 -2.23
N VAL A 33 14.66 -13.84 -1.19
CA VAL A 33 15.59 -14.44 -0.23
C VAL A 33 15.97 -15.81 -0.81
N SER A 34 17.05 -15.85 -1.59
CA SER A 34 17.73 -17.12 -1.82
C SER A 34 18.29 -17.58 -0.48
N LEU A 35 17.80 -18.71 0.01
CA LEU A 35 18.53 -19.51 0.99
C LEU A 35 19.88 -19.86 0.35
N ILE A 36 20.97 -19.37 0.96
CA ILE A 36 22.32 -19.78 0.61
C ILE A 36 22.52 -21.15 1.24
N ASP A 37 22.33 -22.21 0.45
CA ASP A 37 23.04 -23.46 0.68
C ASP A 37 24.40 -23.35 -0.02
N GLY A 38 25.44 -23.38 0.80
CA GLY A 38 26.81 -23.36 0.32
C GLY A 38 27.15 -24.67 -0.36
N ASP A 39 27.36 -24.64 -1.67
CA ASP A 39 28.49 -25.35 -2.24
C ASP A 39 28.95 -24.71 -3.56
N GLY A 40 30.26 -24.66 -3.74
CA GLY A 40 30.92 -23.93 -4.81
C GLY A 40 30.57 -24.44 -6.21
N GLY A 41 29.84 -23.66 -6.99
CA GLY A 41 29.62 -23.94 -8.40
C GLY A 41 29.14 -22.72 -9.15
N LYS A 42 29.94 -22.23 -10.10
CA LYS A 42 29.69 -21.11 -11.04
C LYS A 42 28.21 -20.69 -11.15
N SER A 43 27.80 -19.66 -10.42
CA SER A 43 26.46 -19.06 -10.53
C SER A 43 26.32 -18.32 -11.86
N ALA A 44 25.83 -19.02 -12.88
CA ALA A 44 25.15 -18.37 -14.00
C ALA A 44 23.91 -17.68 -13.43
N ARG A 45 23.88 -16.34 -13.42
CA ARG A 45 22.69 -15.58 -13.03
C ARG A 45 21.54 -15.98 -13.97
N LYS A 46 20.62 -16.80 -13.48
CA LYS A 46 19.39 -17.17 -14.21
C LYS A 46 18.63 -15.85 -14.45
N GLY A 47 18.39 -15.52 -15.71
CA GLY A 47 17.67 -14.29 -16.08
C GLY A 47 16.26 -14.25 -15.47
N PRO A 48 15.63 -13.06 -15.39
CA PRO A 48 14.31 -12.91 -14.77
C PRO A 48 13.26 -13.75 -15.50
N THR A 49 12.42 -14.43 -14.73
CA THR A 49 11.30 -15.23 -15.22
C THR A 49 10.24 -14.36 -15.91
N PRO A 50 9.37 -14.92 -16.77
CA PRO A 50 8.30 -14.15 -17.41
C PRO A 50 7.39 -13.40 -16.42
N GLY A 51 7.06 -14.02 -15.28
CA GLY A 51 6.27 -13.37 -14.22
C GLY A 51 6.99 -12.18 -13.58
N GLN A 52 8.31 -12.29 -13.36
CA GLN A 52 9.12 -11.16 -12.87
C GLN A 52 9.15 -10.02 -13.89
N ARG A 53 9.37 -10.32 -15.17
CA ARG A 53 9.35 -9.29 -16.24
C ARG A 53 8.00 -8.57 -16.34
N MET A 54 6.90 -9.29 -16.16
CA MET A 54 5.56 -8.71 -16.18
C MET A 54 5.32 -7.85 -14.93
N GLY A 55 5.70 -8.32 -13.74
CA GLY A 55 5.65 -7.51 -12.51
C GLY A 55 6.48 -6.23 -12.60
N ASP A 56 7.68 -6.32 -13.17
CA ASP A 56 8.55 -5.16 -13.44
C ASP A 56 7.86 -4.16 -14.37
N SER A 57 7.15 -4.65 -15.41
CA SER A 57 6.41 -3.78 -16.33
C SER A 57 5.20 -3.10 -15.68
N ILE A 58 4.51 -3.76 -14.76
CA ILE A 58 3.37 -3.20 -14.01
C ILE A 58 3.85 -2.16 -12.99
N ASN A 59 4.95 -2.43 -12.27
CA ASN A 59 5.53 -1.45 -11.36
C ASN A 59 6.06 -0.23 -12.13
N ALA A 60 6.72 -0.43 -13.28
CA ALA A 60 7.18 0.67 -14.13
C ALA A 60 6.01 1.56 -14.60
N TYR A 61 4.86 0.96 -14.95
CA TYR A 61 3.65 1.69 -15.30
C TYR A 61 3.19 2.65 -14.18
N TYR A 62 3.16 2.17 -12.93
CA TYR A 62 2.72 3.01 -11.81
C TYR A 62 3.76 4.08 -11.50
N VAL A 63 5.04 3.69 -11.43
CA VAL A 63 6.15 4.63 -11.19
C VAL A 63 6.15 5.77 -12.21
N SER A 64 5.93 5.48 -13.50
CA SER A 64 5.95 6.51 -14.55
C SER A 64 4.79 7.50 -14.48
N ARG A 65 3.73 7.20 -13.72
CA ARG A 65 2.53 8.03 -13.60
C ARG A 65 2.34 8.66 -12.23
N THR A 66 3.11 8.20 -11.23
CA THR A 66 3.11 8.80 -9.90
C THR A 66 3.56 10.25 -9.99
N ASP A 67 2.69 11.15 -9.56
CA ASP A 67 3.03 12.57 -9.44
C ASP A 67 3.99 12.76 -8.25
N GLN A 68 5.27 12.97 -8.56
CA GLN A 68 6.32 13.10 -7.54
C GLN A 68 6.15 14.35 -6.66
N ALA A 69 5.53 15.42 -7.18
CA ALA A 69 5.29 16.63 -6.39
C ALA A 69 4.13 16.43 -5.40
N ALA A 70 3.11 15.68 -5.79
CA ALA A 70 2.07 15.22 -4.87
C ALA A 70 2.64 14.23 -3.84
N LEU A 71 3.43 13.26 -4.29
CA LEU A 71 4.01 12.21 -3.43
C LEU A 71 4.87 12.81 -2.32
N ALA A 72 5.69 13.82 -2.64
CA ALA A 72 6.54 14.50 -1.67
C ALA A 72 5.74 15.20 -0.54
N GLN A 73 4.46 15.48 -0.75
CA GLN A 73 3.58 16.08 0.27
C GLN A 73 2.93 15.03 1.17
N ILE A 74 3.03 13.75 0.85
CA ILE A 74 2.37 12.65 1.57
C ILE A 74 3.40 11.90 2.43
N ASP A 75 3.04 11.63 3.68
CA ASP A 75 3.81 10.85 4.65
C ASP A 75 3.69 9.35 4.30
N ILE A 76 4.33 8.93 3.22
CA ILE A 76 4.25 7.55 2.70
C ILE A 76 4.76 6.55 3.72
N GLU A 77 5.84 6.86 4.45
CA GLU A 77 6.35 6.00 5.52
C GLU A 77 5.29 5.75 6.59
N HIS A 78 4.60 6.81 7.05
CA HIS A 78 3.50 6.64 8.01
C HIS A 78 2.34 5.80 7.46
N ILE A 79 1.96 5.99 6.19
CA ILE A 79 0.86 5.25 5.56
C ILE A 79 1.27 3.79 5.33
N ALA A 80 2.47 3.54 4.84
CA ALA A 80 2.91 2.23 4.37
C ALA A 80 3.46 1.35 5.50
N GLN A 81 4.26 1.93 6.40
CA GLN A 81 5.01 1.19 7.43
C GLN A 81 4.51 1.50 8.84
N GLY A 82 4.01 2.71 9.07
CA GLY A 82 3.72 3.18 10.43
C GLY A 82 4.99 3.40 11.26
N HIS A 83 4.85 4.01 12.43
CA HIS A 83 5.99 4.31 13.30
C HIS A 83 5.57 4.52 14.76
N ILE A 84 6.56 4.57 15.65
CA ILE A 84 6.38 5.03 17.03
C ILE A 84 6.53 6.56 17.05
N ASN A 85 5.47 7.27 17.42
CA ASN A 85 5.52 8.72 17.50
C ASN A 85 6.27 9.21 18.76
N ARG A 86 6.50 10.53 18.87
CA ARG A 86 7.21 11.14 20.00
C ARG A 86 6.58 10.86 21.38
N ALA A 87 5.30 10.49 21.42
CA ALA A 87 4.60 10.11 22.65
C ALA A 87 4.70 8.59 22.97
N GLY A 88 5.53 7.85 22.24
CA GLY A 88 5.71 6.40 22.43
C GLY A 88 4.56 5.54 21.88
N LYS A 89 3.69 6.10 21.04
CA LYS A 89 2.51 5.39 20.51
C LYS A 89 2.76 4.90 19.10
N ALA A 90 2.38 3.66 18.81
CA ALA A 90 2.25 3.14 17.45
C ALA A 90 1.17 3.93 16.68
N VAL A 91 1.51 4.39 15.48
CA VAL A 91 0.61 5.15 14.59
C VAL A 91 0.82 4.76 13.13
N GLY A 92 -0.13 5.11 12.26
CA GLY A 92 -0.05 4.81 10.83
C GLY A 92 -0.32 3.34 10.51
N PHE A 93 0.38 2.83 9.50
CA PHE A 93 0.29 1.48 8.94
C PHE A 93 -1.09 1.15 8.38
N HIS A 94 -1.21 1.36 7.07
CA HIS A 94 -2.43 1.22 6.25
C HIS A 94 -2.16 0.43 4.96
N HIS A 95 -0.95 -0.09 4.75
CA HIS A 95 -0.63 -1.00 3.64
C HIS A 95 0.25 -2.16 4.13
N GLU A 96 -0.38 -3.28 4.46
CA GLU A 96 0.30 -4.44 5.05
C GLU A 96 1.50 -4.98 4.23
N PRO A 97 1.43 -5.06 2.88
CA PRO A 97 2.57 -5.53 2.08
C PRO A 97 3.84 -4.68 2.22
N SER A 98 3.73 -3.41 2.62
CA SER A 98 4.86 -2.48 2.75
C SER A 98 5.51 -2.45 4.12
N ALA A 99 5.09 -3.33 5.03
CA ALA A 99 5.54 -3.29 6.42
C ALA A 99 7.06 -3.36 6.60
N GLU A 100 7.78 -4.07 5.72
CA GLU A 100 9.23 -4.32 5.79
C GLU A 100 9.73 -4.78 7.19
N GLY A 101 8.86 -5.42 7.99
CA GLY A 101 9.15 -5.83 9.36
C GLY A 101 9.00 -4.74 10.43
N ALA A 102 8.78 -3.47 10.04
CA ALA A 102 8.55 -2.36 10.96
C ALA A 102 7.17 -2.42 11.65
N ALA A 103 6.18 -3.03 11.00
CA ALA A 103 4.84 -3.23 11.53
C ALA A 103 4.25 -4.59 11.15
N ARG A 104 3.13 -4.94 11.78
CA ARG A 104 2.34 -6.13 11.42
C ARG A 104 0.88 -5.97 11.79
N VAL A 105 0.02 -6.67 11.06
CA VAL A 105 -1.36 -6.89 11.49
C VAL A 105 -1.36 -8.00 12.53
N SER A 106 -1.84 -7.70 13.74
CA SER A 106 -1.94 -8.70 14.82
C SER A 106 -3.26 -9.47 14.77
N SER A 107 -4.30 -8.93 14.14
CA SER A 107 -5.58 -9.60 13.88
C SER A 107 -6.37 -8.85 12.79
N HIS A 108 -6.91 -9.56 11.82
CA HIS A 108 -7.86 -9.01 10.85
C HIS A 108 -9.26 -8.93 11.48
N THR A 109 -9.75 -7.71 11.73
CA THR A 109 -11.00 -7.46 12.46
C THR A 109 -12.22 -7.39 11.54
N LYS A 110 -12.03 -7.05 10.26
CA LYS A 110 -13.07 -7.11 9.23
C LYS A 110 -12.47 -7.58 7.90
N PRO A 111 -13.13 -8.51 7.17
CA PRO A 111 -12.64 -9.00 5.89
C PRO A 111 -12.59 -7.88 4.84
N PRO A 112 -11.90 -8.06 3.71
CA PRO A 112 -11.96 -7.12 2.58
C PRO A 112 -13.40 -6.87 2.10
N ASP A 113 -13.72 -5.61 1.77
CA ASP A 113 -14.94 -5.26 1.01
C ASP A 113 -14.75 -5.45 -0.51
N ALA A 114 -15.74 -4.99 -1.29
CA ALA A 114 -15.74 -5.12 -2.75
C ALA A 114 -14.54 -4.43 -3.42
N ASP A 115 -13.95 -3.41 -2.79
CA ASP A 115 -12.77 -2.70 -3.29
C ASP A 115 -11.47 -3.26 -2.71
N GLY A 116 -11.55 -4.29 -1.86
CA GLY A 116 -10.40 -4.94 -1.21
C GLY A 116 -9.94 -4.26 0.07
N VAL A 117 -10.66 -3.26 0.58
CA VAL A 117 -10.30 -2.55 1.82
C VAL A 117 -10.72 -3.40 3.02
N TYR A 118 -9.79 -3.60 3.96
CA TYR A 118 -10.03 -4.41 5.17
C TYR A 118 -9.67 -3.64 6.45
N GLU A 119 -9.95 -4.22 7.62
CA GLU A 119 -9.60 -3.63 8.92
C GLU A 119 -8.81 -4.63 9.78
N GLY A 120 -7.85 -4.15 10.55
CA GLY A 120 -7.08 -4.98 11.46
C GLY A 120 -6.40 -4.23 12.60
N THR A 121 -6.11 -4.93 13.69
CA THR A 121 -5.29 -4.42 14.79
C THR A 121 -3.81 -4.43 14.38
N VAL A 122 -3.05 -3.46 14.88
CA VAL A 122 -1.69 -3.19 14.42
C VAL A 122 -0.71 -3.24 15.58
N GLN A 123 0.46 -3.80 15.32
CA GLN A 123 1.66 -3.63 16.13
C GLN A 123 2.76 -2.99 15.31
N VAL A 124 3.51 -2.06 15.92
CA VAL A 124 4.69 -1.42 15.33
C VAL A 124 5.90 -1.72 16.22
N GLN A 125 7.03 -2.05 15.61
CA GLN A 125 8.26 -2.31 16.34
C GLN A 125 8.92 -0.99 16.76
N ASN A 126 9.29 -0.86 18.03
CA ASN A 126 10.06 0.28 18.50
C ASN A 126 11.57 0.10 18.23
N ALA A 127 12.37 1.13 18.49
CA ALA A 127 13.82 1.09 18.27
C ALA A 127 14.56 0.03 19.12
N ALA A 128 13.93 -0.47 20.20
CA ALA A 128 14.44 -1.56 21.02
C ALA A 128 14.00 -2.95 20.53
N GLY A 129 13.32 -3.04 19.38
CA GLY A 129 12.82 -4.29 18.81
C GLY A 129 11.52 -4.80 19.43
N GLN A 130 10.89 -4.04 20.33
CA GLN A 130 9.67 -4.45 21.02
C GLN A 130 8.42 -4.07 20.22
N TRP A 131 7.45 -4.98 20.17
CA TRP A 131 6.15 -4.72 19.54
C TRP A 131 5.27 -3.86 20.43
N VAL A 132 4.77 -2.76 19.88
CA VAL A 132 3.86 -1.83 20.55
C VAL A 132 2.50 -1.87 19.86
N ASP A 133 1.45 -2.18 20.62
CA ASP A 133 0.07 -2.17 20.11
C ASP A 133 -0.40 -0.76 19.77
N LYS A 134 -1.00 -0.62 18.60
CA LYS A 134 -1.76 0.58 18.23
C LYS A 134 -3.12 0.54 18.94
N SER A 135 -3.50 1.65 19.56
CA SER A 135 -4.74 1.72 20.36
C SER A 135 -6.03 1.61 19.55
N LYS A 136 -5.97 1.84 18.22
CA LYS A 136 -7.10 1.71 17.30
C LYS A 136 -6.70 0.85 16.10
N PRO A 137 -7.62 0.03 15.58
CA PRO A 137 -7.41 -0.65 14.31
C PRO A 137 -7.09 0.33 13.18
N SER A 138 -6.40 -0.16 12.15
CA SER A 138 -6.24 0.51 10.87
C SER A 138 -7.24 -0.04 9.86
N THR A 139 -7.70 0.81 8.94
CA THR A 139 -8.21 0.38 7.65
C THR A 139 -7.04 0.27 6.66
N PHE A 140 -7.07 -0.72 5.78
CA PHE A 140 -5.94 -1.06 4.94
C PHE A 140 -6.28 -1.03 3.47
N PHE A 141 -5.34 -0.53 2.67
CA PHE A 141 -5.39 -0.64 1.21
C PHE A 141 -5.30 -2.12 0.81
N PRO A 142 -5.78 -2.48 -0.39
CA PRO A 142 -5.81 -3.88 -0.82
C PRO A 142 -4.42 -4.52 -0.75
N GLN A 143 -4.35 -5.73 -0.18
CA GLN A 143 -3.08 -6.48 -0.09
C GLN A 143 -2.47 -6.81 -1.46
N SER A 144 -3.27 -6.77 -2.52
CA SER A 144 -2.82 -6.98 -3.90
C SER A 144 -2.10 -5.78 -4.50
N TRP A 145 -1.99 -4.65 -3.81
CA TRP A 145 -1.27 -3.48 -4.30
C TRP A 145 0.23 -3.61 -4.04
N SER A 146 1.03 -3.31 -5.06
CA SER A 146 2.46 -3.05 -4.85
C SER A 146 2.66 -1.65 -4.27
N GLU A 147 3.85 -1.37 -3.73
CA GLU A 147 4.22 -0.01 -3.31
C GLU A 147 4.13 1.01 -4.43
N ALA A 148 4.56 0.62 -5.63
CA ALA A 148 4.44 1.47 -6.81
C ALA A 148 2.97 1.86 -7.05
N ARG A 149 2.06 0.88 -6.96
CA ARG A 149 0.63 1.13 -7.09
C ARG A 149 0.09 1.98 -5.95
N LEU A 150 0.44 1.70 -4.70
CA LEU A 150 0.03 2.50 -3.54
C LEU A 150 0.38 3.98 -3.75
N ASN A 151 1.63 4.26 -4.12
CA ASN A 151 2.11 5.62 -4.35
C ASN A 151 1.33 6.31 -5.48
N TYR A 152 1.14 5.63 -6.61
CA TYR A 152 0.34 6.15 -7.71
C TYR A 152 -1.09 6.49 -7.27
N GLU A 153 -1.80 5.51 -6.68
CA GLU A 153 -3.20 5.64 -6.27
C GLU A 153 -3.39 6.75 -5.22
N LEU A 154 -2.44 6.88 -4.28
CA LEU A 154 -2.41 7.98 -3.31
C LEU A 154 -2.22 9.34 -3.99
N THR A 155 -1.34 9.46 -4.98
CA THR A 155 -1.15 10.74 -5.70
C THR A 155 -2.39 11.14 -6.50
N VAL A 156 -3.08 10.18 -7.11
CA VAL A 156 -4.37 10.43 -7.80
C VAL A 156 -5.41 10.94 -6.79
N ALA A 157 -5.60 10.22 -5.69
CA ALA A 157 -6.54 10.62 -4.64
C ALA A 157 -6.17 11.97 -4.01
N PHE A 158 -4.87 12.23 -3.82
CA PHE A 158 -4.40 13.47 -3.23
C PHE A 158 -4.67 14.67 -4.13
N ASN A 159 -4.49 14.51 -5.44
CA ASN A 159 -4.67 15.60 -6.41
C ASN A 159 -6.16 15.94 -6.62
N ASN A 160 -7.07 14.98 -6.42
CA ASN A 160 -8.50 15.20 -6.55
C ASN A 160 -9.24 15.38 -5.20
N LYS A 161 -8.51 15.43 -4.08
CA LYS A 161 -9.14 15.58 -2.76
C LYS A 161 -9.88 16.91 -2.62
N SER A 162 -11.00 16.88 -1.91
CA SER A 162 -11.79 18.06 -1.58
C SER A 162 -12.25 18.02 -0.12
N LEU A 163 -12.52 19.19 0.45
CA LEU A 163 -13.05 19.29 1.81
C LEU A 163 -14.54 18.93 1.80
N ALA A 164 -14.89 17.81 2.40
CA ALA A 164 -16.27 17.39 2.58
C ALA A 164 -16.98 18.25 3.65
N PRO A 165 -18.34 18.33 3.65
CA PRO A 165 -19.10 19.15 4.59
C PRO A 165 -18.85 18.86 6.07
N ASN A 166 -18.39 17.64 6.39
CA ASN A 166 -18.02 17.22 7.75
C ASN A 166 -16.58 17.61 8.15
N GLY A 167 -15.89 18.41 7.32
CA GLY A 167 -14.53 18.89 7.58
C GLY A 167 -13.41 17.90 7.22
N GLN A 168 -13.72 16.78 6.57
CA GLN A 168 -12.73 15.78 6.17
C GLN A 168 -12.24 16.04 4.74
N TRP A 169 -10.93 15.96 4.50
CA TRP A 169 -10.39 15.96 3.14
C TRP A 169 -10.53 14.57 2.53
N ILE A 170 -11.35 14.43 1.51
CA ILE A 170 -11.60 13.14 0.86
C ILE A 170 -11.16 13.20 -0.60
N GLY A 171 -10.28 12.27 -0.99
CA GLY A 171 -9.92 11.99 -2.37
C GLY A 171 -10.40 10.61 -2.82
N ARG A 172 -10.25 10.31 -4.11
CA ARG A 172 -10.56 9.00 -4.67
C ARG A 172 -9.41 8.49 -5.53
N THR A 173 -8.98 7.27 -5.29
CA THR A 173 -7.95 6.60 -6.10
C THR A 173 -8.47 6.36 -7.51
N ASP A 174 -7.59 6.05 -8.47
CA ASP A 174 -7.98 5.74 -9.85
C ASP A 174 -8.87 4.47 -9.89
N SER A 175 -8.50 3.48 -9.08
CA SER A 175 -9.30 2.26 -8.82
C SER A 175 -10.60 2.50 -8.04
N GLY A 176 -10.81 3.70 -7.50
CA GLY A 176 -12.09 4.09 -6.93
C GLY A 176 -12.25 4.01 -5.41
N ILE A 177 -11.17 3.70 -4.68
CA ILE A 177 -11.17 3.70 -3.22
C ILE A 177 -11.18 5.14 -2.72
N LYS A 178 -12.05 5.45 -1.76
CA LYS A 178 -12.02 6.76 -1.09
C LYS A 178 -10.86 6.79 -0.10
N VAL A 179 -10.11 7.87 -0.08
CA VAL A 179 -9.03 8.10 0.88
C VAL A 179 -9.36 9.33 1.69
N GLN A 180 -9.42 9.17 3.02
CA GLN A 180 -9.45 10.31 3.91
C GLN A 180 -8.03 10.80 4.16
N PHE A 181 -7.81 12.09 3.97
CA PHE A 181 -6.56 12.77 4.24
C PHE A 181 -6.67 13.69 5.46
N VAL A 182 -5.56 13.82 6.18
CA VAL A 182 -5.38 14.76 7.30
C VAL A 182 -4.26 15.74 6.93
N PRO A 183 -4.51 17.07 7.03
CA PRO A 183 -3.52 18.07 6.68
C PRO A 183 -2.31 18.04 7.63
N PRO A 184 -1.15 18.53 7.17
CA PRO A 184 0.04 18.68 8.00
C PRO A 184 -0.21 19.46 9.28
N THR A 185 0.53 19.12 10.31
CA THR A 185 0.63 19.86 11.57
C THR A 185 2.09 20.15 11.89
N THR A 186 2.36 20.88 12.97
CA THR A 186 3.74 21.12 13.44
C THR A 186 4.49 19.84 13.81
N SER A 187 3.78 18.77 14.21
CA SER A 187 4.38 17.48 14.58
C SER A 187 4.30 16.41 13.48
N ALA A 188 3.63 16.72 12.36
CA ALA A 188 3.47 15.85 11.20
C ALA A 188 3.46 16.72 9.94
N PRO A 189 4.62 17.05 9.35
CA PRO A 189 4.75 18.10 8.32
C PRO A 189 4.25 17.67 6.93
N GLN A 190 3.83 16.42 6.77
CA GLN A 190 3.29 15.87 5.54
C GLN A 190 1.85 15.38 5.77
N TRP A 191 1.09 15.30 4.69
CA TRP A 191 -0.27 14.79 4.69
C TRP A 191 -0.29 13.30 4.99
N ARG A 192 -1.24 12.87 5.80
CA ARG A 192 -1.48 11.45 6.11
C ARG A 192 -2.82 11.02 5.56
N GLY A 193 -3.02 9.73 5.35
CA GLY A 193 -4.32 9.24 4.94
C GLY A 193 -4.50 7.74 5.10
N TRP A 194 -5.75 7.31 4.96
CA TRP A 194 -6.16 5.91 5.04
C TRP A 194 -7.38 5.67 4.14
N PRO A 195 -7.56 4.44 3.65
CA PRO A 195 -8.73 4.12 2.83
C PRO A 195 -9.99 4.07 3.70
N LEU A 196 -11.09 4.50 3.10
CA LEU A 196 -12.42 4.35 3.67
C LEU A 196 -13.10 3.11 3.09
N ARG A 197 -13.90 2.48 3.94
CA ARG A 197 -14.79 1.37 3.60
C ARG A 197 -16.20 1.88 3.30
#